data_AF-A0A5Y3BTN3-F1
#
_entry.id   AF-A0A5Y3BTN3-F1
#
_cell.length_a   1.000
_cell.length_b   1.000
_cell.length_c   1.000
_cell.angle_alpha   90.00
_cell.angle_beta   90.00
_cell.angle_gamma   90.00
#
_symmetry.space_group_name_H-M   'P 1'
#
loop_
_entity.id
_entity.type
_entity.pdbx_description
1 polymer ?
#
loop_
_entity_poly.entity_id
_entity_poly.type
_entity_poly.pdbx_seq_one_letter_code
_entity_poly.pdbx_strand_id
1 'polypeptide(L)'
;MTYRLKKCMKIGFQPAILQYAYTSNEATSNLELLNKWRIESPDIEKEERNSIYDKIIEANHTGSLSITAHHVTSIPVFPDNLSELNLSSCYTLESIPNLPDGLKSLTISGNQTIKISYFPDSLESLSIDMQAYEENYTFPALPYGLKSFTACYGKFLPPLPPHLSSLSLQNFPEILCAELPYKLDKLDLQNCPFLPLMKMLPEGLKELSIELIQTVPGTVIDDILPDKLKKLSINFCDNIKLPVKLPVNLKSINLSSRIPIVWEIPTCNLPAHIDISTDGYVKLNPEFLTRSDITFSNKPAGDA
;
A
#
# COMPACT_ATOMS: atom_id res chain seq x y z
N MET A 1 69.26 20.20 7.21
CA MET A 1 69.82 21.53 6.87
C MET A 1 68.87 22.19 5.89
N THR A 2 67.94 23.05 6.35
CA THR A 2 68.04 24.51 6.58
C THR A 2 67.32 25.31 5.48
N TYR A 3 66.14 25.83 5.85
CA TYR A 3 65.48 27.10 5.52
C TYR A 3 65.90 27.92 4.28
N ARG A 4 64.90 28.50 3.57
CA ARG A 4 64.55 29.93 3.76
C ARG A 4 63.25 30.39 3.07
N LEU A 5 62.48 31.10 3.90
CA LEU A 5 61.36 32.00 3.62
C LEU A 5 61.66 33.05 2.54
N LYS A 6 60.62 33.42 1.77
CA LYS A 6 60.42 34.81 1.32
C LYS A 6 59.01 35.27 1.66
N LYS A 7 58.97 36.21 2.60
CA LYS A 7 57.83 36.98 3.08
C LYS A 7 57.71 38.20 2.16
N CYS A 8 56.54 38.41 1.55
CA CYS A 8 56.16 39.71 1.00
C CYS A 8 54.81 40.11 1.62
N MET A 9 54.87 40.98 2.62
CA MET A 9 53.74 41.81 3.05
C MET A 9 53.61 42.97 2.05
N LYS A 10 52.43 43.18 1.49
CA LYS A 10 51.94 44.52 1.15
C LYS A 10 50.50 44.68 1.61
N ILE A 11 50.31 45.80 2.28
CA ILE A 11 49.16 46.28 3.03
C ILE A 11 48.15 46.91 2.06
N GLY A 12 46.85 46.79 2.39
CA GLY A 12 45.89 47.87 2.14
C GLY A 12 44.81 47.59 1.11
N PHE A 13 43.63 47.21 1.61
CA PHE A 13 42.29 47.78 1.35
C PHE A 13 41.23 46.66 1.46
N GLN A 14 40.63 46.54 2.65
CA GLN A 14 39.34 45.85 2.82
C GLN A 14 38.23 46.78 2.32
N PRO A 15 37.36 46.35 1.40
CA PRO A 15 36.04 46.95 1.29
C PRO A 15 35.23 46.49 2.51
N ALA A 16 34.63 47.45 3.21
CA ALA A 16 33.76 47.20 4.34
C ALA A 16 32.68 46.17 3.95
N ILE A 17 32.73 45.00 4.59
CA ILE A 17 31.61 44.07 4.61
C ILE A 17 30.52 44.80 5.39
N LEU A 18 29.51 45.32 4.69
CA LEU A 18 28.22 45.60 5.28
C LEU A 18 27.68 44.26 5.74
N GLN A 19 28.03 43.90 6.97
CA GLN A 19 27.37 42.86 7.72
C GLN A 19 25.97 43.40 8.01
N TYR A 20 25.08 43.27 7.04
CA TYR A 20 23.66 43.20 7.33
C TYR A 20 23.53 41.99 8.24
N ALA A 21 23.47 42.28 9.55
CA ALA A 21 22.89 41.38 10.50
C ALA A 21 21.45 41.14 10.03
N TYR A 22 21.28 40.13 9.17
CA TYR A 22 20.03 39.42 9.10
C TYR A 22 19.90 38.74 10.45
N THR A 23 19.27 39.47 11.37
CA THR A 23 18.69 38.90 12.58
C THR A 23 17.72 37.83 12.12
N SER A 24 18.17 36.58 12.18
CA SER A 24 17.32 35.42 12.29
C SER A 24 16.40 35.64 13.50
N ASN A 25 15.10 35.76 13.27
CA ASN A 25 14.04 35.40 14.22
C ASN A 25 12.68 35.85 13.67
N GLU A 26 12.07 35.03 12.82
CA GLU A 26 10.63 34.75 12.89
C GLU A 26 10.45 33.32 12.34
N ALA A 27 10.53 32.32 13.22
CA ALA A 27 10.00 31.01 12.88
C ALA A 27 8.48 31.17 12.87
N THR A 28 7.90 31.44 11.70
CA THR A 28 6.45 31.53 11.53
C THR A 28 5.82 30.23 12.01
N SER A 29 4.88 30.32 12.94
CA SER A 29 4.24 29.13 13.51
C SER A 29 3.44 28.39 12.42
N ASN A 30 3.35 27.05 12.51
CA ASN A 30 2.49 26.25 11.62
C ASN A 30 1.05 26.80 11.57
N LEU A 31 0.54 27.33 12.70
CA LEU A 31 -0.77 27.96 12.77
C LEU A 31 -0.86 29.27 11.99
N GLU A 32 0.21 30.06 11.94
CA GLU A 32 0.25 31.30 11.18
C GLU A 32 0.31 31.02 9.67
N LEU A 33 1.13 30.05 9.25
CA LEU A 33 1.18 29.58 7.85
C LEU A 33 -0.19 29.08 7.39
N LEU A 34 -0.84 28.26 8.21
CA LEU A 34 -2.15 27.70 7.92
C LEU A 34 -3.23 28.79 7.84
N ASN A 35 -3.23 29.76 8.76
CA ASN A 35 -4.17 30.88 8.72
C ASN A 35 -3.98 31.76 7.49
N LYS A 36 -2.73 32.05 7.14
CA LYS A 36 -2.41 32.82 5.94
C LYS A 36 -2.90 32.11 4.68
N TRP A 37 -2.60 30.81 4.54
CA TRP A 37 -3.04 29.99 3.42
C TRP A 37 -4.57 29.94 3.26
N ARG A 38 -5.30 29.92 4.39
CA ARG A 38 -6.76 29.99 4.42
C ARG A 38 -7.30 31.37 4.02
N ILE A 39 -6.68 32.46 4.48
CA ILE A 39 -7.14 33.82 4.18
C ILE A 39 -6.85 34.21 2.73
N GLU A 40 -5.67 33.84 2.23
CA GLU A 40 -5.22 34.09 0.86
C GLU A 40 -5.77 33.07 -0.16
N SER A 41 -6.91 32.45 0.15
CA SER A 41 -7.53 31.43 -0.70
C SER A 41 -8.05 32.02 -2.01
N PRO A 42 -7.72 31.43 -3.18
CA PRO A 42 -8.47 31.66 -4.41
C PRO A 42 -9.96 31.33 -4.20
N ASP A 43 -10.85 32.06 -4.87
CA ASP A 43 -12.31 31.89 -4.67
C ASP A 43 -12.77 30.45 -4.87
N ILE A 44 -12.22 29.74 -5.86
CA ILE A 44 -12.53 28.34 -6.17
C ILE A 44 -12.10 27.36 -5.06
N GLU A 45 -11.08 27.69 -4.27
CA GLU A 45 -10.56 26.82 -3.21
C GLU A 45 -11.11 27.18 -1.83
N LYS A 46 -11.78 28.34 -1.69
CA LYS A 46 -12.07 28.96 -0.39
C LYS A 46 -12.86 28.07 0.56
N GLU A 47 -13.90 27.39 0.08
CA GLU A 47 -14.72 26.51 0.93
C GLU A 47 -13.91 25.28 1.40
N GLU A 48 -13.19 24.64 0.49
CA GLU A 48 -12.36 23.47 0.79
C GLU A 48 -11.19 23.82 1.72
N ARG A 49 -10.53 24.96 1.50
CA ARG A 49 -9.44 25.43 2.38
C ARG A 49 -9.93 25.75 3.79
N ASN A 50 -11.14 26.31 3.96
CA ASN A 50 -11.73 26.49 5.28
C ASN A 50 -12.02 25.14 5.96
N SER A 51 -12.59 24.18 5.24
CA SER A 51 -12.83 22.83 5.75
C SER A 51 -11.53 22.10 6.15
N ILE A 52 -10.50 22.19 5.31
CA ILE A 52 -9.17 21.63 5.61
C ILE A 52 -8.53 22.29 6.82
N TYR A 53 -8.67 23.62 6.96
CA TYR A 53 -8.20 24.33 8.14
C TYR A 53 -8.79 23.74 9.42
N ASP A 54 -10.11 23.62 9.49
CA ASP A 54 -10.79 23.08 10.68
C ASP A 54 -10.33 21.65 10.99
N LYS A 55 -10.19 20.82 9.96
CA LYS A 55 -9.66 19.45 10.09
C LYS A 55 -8.22 19.41 10.59
N ILE A 56 -7.35 20.31 10.14
CA ILE A 56 -5.96 20.37 10.62
C ILE A 56 -5.92 20.82 12.09
N ILE A 57 -6.78 21.76 12.49
CA ILE A 57 -6.91 22.17 13.91
C ILE A 57 -7.40 21.00 14.77
N GLU A 58 -8.38 20.23 14.31
CA GLU A 58 -8.83 19.02 14.99
C GLU A 58 -7.70 17.97 15.07
N ALA A 59 -6.99 17.75 13.97
CA ALA A 59 -5.91 16.77 13.88
C ALA A 59 -4.73 17.07 14.80
N ASN A 60 -4.48 18.34 15.16
CA ASN A 60 -3.51 18.69 16.22
C ASN A 60 -3.85 18.06 17.57
N HIS A 61 -5.11 17.71 17.83
CA HIS A 61 -5.55 17.07 19.08
C HIS A 61 -5.72 15.56 18.93
N THR A 62 -6.17 15.10 17.76
CA THR A 62 -6.49 13.67 17.52
C THR A 62 -5.34 12.87 16.95
N GLY A 63 -4.38 13.52 16.27
CA GLY A 63 -3.31 12.85 15.55
C GLY A 63 -3.77 12.13 14.28
N SER A 64 -4.99 12.38 13.79
CA SER A 64 -5.54 11.78 12.57
C SER A 64 -6.15 12.85 11.67
N LEU A 65 -5.78 12.85 10.39
CA LEU A 65 -6.21 13.84 9.40
C LEU A 65 -6.71 13.16 8.14
N SER A 66 -7.94 13.45 7.74
CA SER A 66 -8.55 12.95 6.50
C SER A 66 -9.03 14.09 5.62
N ILE A 67 -8.40 14.24 4.45
CA ILE A 67 -8.67 15.30 3.49
C ILE A 67 -9.25 14.70 2.20
N THR A 68 -10.31 15.36 1.74
CA THR A 68 -10.92 15.16 0.43
C THR A 68 -11.24 16.55 -0.09
N ALA A 69 -10.69 16.87 -1.26
CA ALA A 69 -10.79 18.20 -1.85
C ALA A 69 -10.61 18.09 -3.36
N HIS A 70 -11.44 18.76 -4.16
CA HIS A 70 -11.40 18.63 -5.62
C HIS A 70 -10.72 19.80 -6.33
N HIS A 71 -10.52 20.91 -5.61
CA HIS A 71 -10.01 22.15 -6.18
C HIS A 71 -8.75 22.65 -5.48
N VAL A 72 -8.46 22.17 -4.26
CA VAL A 72 -7.26 22.57 -3.51
C VAL A 72 -5.99 22.13 -4.22
N THR A 73 -5.08 23.08 -4.41
CA THR A 73 -3.83 22.88 -5.17
C THR A 73 -2.61 22.59 -4.29
N SER A 74 -2.65 22.99 -3.02
CA SER A 74 -1.54 22.83 -2.06
C SER A 74 -2.05 22.71 -0.63
N ILE A 75 -1.31 22.00 0.22
CA ILE A 75 -1.48 22.03 1.68
C ILE A 75 -0.22 22.65 2.28
N PRO A 76 -0.32 23.62 3.22
CA PRO A 76 0.84 24.35 3.68
C PRO A 76 1.64 23.60 4.75
N VAL A 77 0.94 22.93 5.68
CA VAL A 77 1.53 22.26 6.84
C VAL A 77 0.68 21.07 7.27
N PHE A 78 1.33 20.06 7.85
CA PHE A 78 0.66 19.00 8.61
C PHE A 78 0.93 19.18 10.11
N PRO A 79 0.04 18.71 11.00
CA PRO A 79 0.31 18.64 12.44
C PRO A 79 1.58 17.83 12.76
N ASP A 80 2.40 18.32 13.69
CA ASP A 80 3.65 17.63 14.06
C ASP A 80 3.38 16.29 14.77
N ASN A 81 2.25 16.17 15.47
CA ASN A 81 1.83 14.95 16.17
C ASN A 81 0.98 14.01 15.32
N LEU A 82 0.92 14.22 14.00
CA LEU A 82 0.10 13.41 13.12
C LEU A 82 0.62 11.97 13.07
N SER A 83 -0.25 11.03 13.38
CA SER A 83 0.01 9.59 13.35
C SER A 83 -0.70 8.90 12.18
N GLU A 84 -1.78 9.49 11.66
CA GLU A 84 -2.56 8.96 10.54
C GLU A 84 -2.89 10.08 9.55
N LEU A 85 -2.62 9.83 8.27
CA LEU A 85 -2.95 10.75 7.18
C LEU A 85 -3.69 10.01 6.07
N ASN A 86 -4.86 10.52 5.69
CA ASN A 86 -5.60 10.09 4.53
C ASN A 86 -5.83 11.27 3.58
N LEU A 87 -5.31 11.15 2.36
CA LEU A 87 -5.55 12.07 1.25
C LEU A 87 -6.34 11.30 0.18
N SER A 88 -7.64 11.57 0.07
CA SER A 88 -8.50 10.88 -0.89
C SER A 88 -9.10 11.85 -1.90
N SER A 89 -9.10 11.48 -3.18
CA SER A 89 -9.75 12.25 -4.25
C SER A 89 -9.30 13.72 -4.34
N CYS A 90 -8.03 13.98 -3.98
CA CYS A 90 -7.36 15.27 -4.09
C CYS A 90 -6.80 15.49 -5.50
N TYR A 91 -7.70 15.62 -6.47
CA TYR A 91 -7.37 15.57 -7.91
C TYR A 91 -6.44 16.70 -8.39
N THR A 92 -6.52 17.87 -7.77
CA THR A 92 -5.75 19.07 -8.13
C THR A 92 -4.55 19.30 -7.22
N LEU A 93 -4.36 18.46 -6.20
CA LEU A 93 -3.33 18.68 -5.18
C LEU A 93 -1.95 18.35 -5.75
N GLU A 94 -1.16 19.37 -6.04
CA GLU A 94 0.16 19.20 -6.68
C GLU A 94 1.28 19.07 -5.66
N SER A 95 1.13 19.69 -4.49
CA SER A 95 2.15 19.73 -3.45
C SER A 95 1.56 19.50 -2.06
N ILE A 96 2.26 18.69 -1.29
CA ILE A 96 1.99 18.48 0.13
C ILE A 96 3.27 18.80 0.92
N PRO A 97 3.15 19.19 2.20
CA PRO A 97 4.31 19.40 3.04
C PRO A 97 4.96 18.06 3.37
N ASN A 98 6.15 18.10 3.97
CA ASN A 98 6.84 16.89 4.41
C ASN A 98 5.95 16.09 5.36
N LEU A 99 6.00 14.77 5.20
CA LEU A 99 5.30 13.86 6.11
C LEU A 99 5.93 13.96 7.51
N PRO A 100 5.12 14.05 8.58
CA PRO A 100 5.64 14.13 9.94
C PRO A 100 6.42 12.87 10.36
N ASP A 101 7.50 13.04 11.13
CA ASP A 101 8.38 11.94 11.59
C ASP A 101 7.67 10.89 12.45
N GLY A 102 6.51 11.23 13.03
CA GLY A 102 5.69 10.33 13.85
C GLY A 102 4.59 9.59 13.09
N LEU A 103 4.47 9.80 11.78
CA LEU A 103 3.39 9.23 10.97
C LEU A 103 3.49 7.71 10.90
N LYS A 104 2.41 7.01 11.29
CA LYS A 104 2.33 5.54 11.31
C LYS A 104 1.51 4.98 10.17
N SER A 105 0.51 5.72 9.70
CA SER A 105 -0.38 5.29 8.62
C SER A 105 -0.55 6.38 7.58
N LEU A 106 -0.36 6.01 6.31
CA LEU A 106 -0.56 6.90 5.16
C LEU A 106 -1.44 6.23 4.12
N THR A 107 -2.53 6.91 3.76
CA THR A 107 -3.41 6.56 2.63
C THR A 107 -3.43 7.69 1.62
N ILE A 108 -3.14 7.38 0.37
CA ILE A 108 -3.23 8.29 -0.78
C ILE A 108 -4.01 7.57 -1.87
N SER A 109 -5.28 7.90 -2.05
CA SER A 109 -6.18 7.19 -2.97
C SER A 109 -6.93 8.12 -3.93
N GLY A 110 -7.01 7.75 -5.21
CA GLY A 110 -7.69 8.56 -6.22
C GLY A 110 -7.02 9.91 -6.43
N ASN A 111 -5.69 9.97 -6.25
CA ASN A 111 -4.88 11.16 -6.52
C ASN A 111 -3.99 10.86 -7.72
N GLN A 112 -3.93 11.79 -8.67
CA GLN A 112 -3.19 11.57 -9.92
C GLN A 112 -1.85 12.32 -9.95
N THR A 113 -1.69 13.30 -9.04
CA THR A 113 -0.60 14.28 -9.06
C THR A 113 0.34 14.13 -7.86
N ILE A 114 -0.17 13.65 -6.71
CA ILE A 114 0.58 13.60 -5.45
C ILE A 114 1.72 12.59 -5.55
N LYS A 115 2.94 13.08 -5.35
CA LYS A 115 4.17 12.28 -5.26
C LYS A 115 4.83 12.53 -3.92
N ILE A 116 5.27 11.44 -3.30
CA ILE A 116 6.00 11.46 -2.03
C ILE A 116 7.49 11.42 -2.33
N SER A 117 8.26 12.31 -1.70
CA SER A 117 9.72 12.34 -1.85
C SER A 117 10.44 11.40 -0.89
N TYR A 118 9.88 11.19 0.30
CA TYR A 118 10.42 10.29 1.33
C TYR A 118 9.30 9.85 2.27
N PHE A 119 9.38 8.61 2.76
CA PHE A 119 8.48 8.08 3.79
C PHE A 119 9.19 8.08 5.14
N PRO A 120 8.54 8.52 6.24
CA PRO A 120 9.16 8.53 7.56
C PRO A 120 9.42 7.10 8.06
N ASP A 121 10.52 6.91 8.80
CA ASP A 121 10.93 5.60 9.33
C ASP A 121 9.90 4.98 10.29
N SER A 122 9.02 5.79 10.88
CA SER A 122 7.92 5.36 11.75
C SER A 122 6.74 4.72 11.00
N LEU A 123 6.70 4.80 9.67
CA LEU A 123 5.54 4.37 8.90
C LEU A 123 5.36 2.85 8.98
N GLU A 124 4.21 2.42 9.48
CA GLU A 124 3.87 1.01 9.65
C GLU A 124 2.89 0.51 8.58
N SER A 125 2.06 1.40 8.03
CA SER A 125 1.06 1.08 7.01
C SER A 125 1.04 2.11 5.90
N LEU A 126 1.12 1.65 4.65
CA LEU A 126 1.03 2.47 3.46
C LEU A 126 -0.01 1.91 2.49
N SER A 127 -0.96 2.76 2.09
CA SER A 127 -1.88 2.51 0.98
C SER A 127 -1.74 3.62 -0.05
N ILE A 128 -1.32 3.32 -1.28
CA ILE A 128 -1.00 4.35 -2.26
C ILE A 128 -1.45 4.00 -3.68
N ASP A 129 -2.08 4.95 -4.35
CA ASP A 129 -2.25 4.95 -5.79
C ASP A 129 -0.91 5.30 -6.46
N MET A 130 -0.39 4.35 -7.24
CA MET A 130 0.90 4.51 -7.90
C MET A 130 0.79 5.13 -9.30
N GLN A 131 -0.41 5.55 -9.74
CA GLN A 131 -0.63 6.15 -11.07
C GLN A 131 0.29 7.35 -11.35
N ALA A 132 0.62 8.13 -10.32
CA ALA A 132 1.51 9.29 -10.44
C ALA A 132 2.98 8.93 -10.72
N TYR A 133 3.41 7.69 -10.44
CA TYR A 133 4.80 7.23 -10.55
C TYR A 133 5.05 6.56 -11.90
N GLU A 134 5.40 7.36 -12.90
CA GLU A 134 5.82 6.86 -14.22
C GLU A 134 7.27 6.37 -14.23
N GLU A 135 7.67 5.66 -15.29
CA GLU A 135 8.96 4.96 -15.42
C GLU A 135 10.21 5.82 -15.14
N ASN A 136 10.12 7.13 -15.34
CA ASN A 136 11.24 8.06 -15.11
C ASN A 136 11.27 8.69 -13.71
N TYR A 137 10.28 8.40 -12.86
CA TYR A 137 10.21 8.94 -11.50
C TYR A 137 10.53 7.84 -10.48
N THR A 138 11.53 8.08 -9.63
CA THR A 138 11.90 7.13 -8.59
C THR A 138 10.88 7.17 -7.46
N PHE A 139 10.19 6.05 -7.24
CA PHE A 139 9.37 5.88 -6.04
C PHE A 139 10.29 5.84 -4.80
N PRO A 140 9.97 6.56 -3.72
CA PRO A 140 10.79 6.59 -2.51
C PRO A 140 10.93 5.20 -1.88
N ALA A 141 12.08 4.94 -1.27
CA ALA A 141 12.32 3.66 -0.60
C ALA A 141 11.29 3.41 0.51
N LEU A 142 10.71 2.21 0.54
CA LEU A 142 9.80 1.80 1.61
C LEU A 142 10.55 1.70 2.95
N PRO A 143 9.99 2.21 4.06
CA PRO A 143 10.63 2.15 5.36
C PRO A 143 10.87 0.71 5.84
N TYR A 144 11.98 0.49 6.55
CA TYR A 144 12.34 -0.85 7.05
C TYR A 144 11.28 -1.43 8.00
N GLY A 145 10.63 -0.58 8.79
CA GLY A 145 9.59 -0.94 9.75
C GLY A 145 8.20 -1.17 9.17
N LEU A 146 8.01 -0.99 7.86
CA LEU A 146 6.70 -1.08 7.21
C LEU A 146 6.12 -2.50 7.32
N LYS A 147 4.91 -2.61 7.87
CA LYS A 147 4.23 -3.89 8.14
C LYS A 147 3.20 -4.23 7.07
N SER A 148 2.53 -3.22 6.51
CA SER A 148 1.51 -3.38 5.49
C SER A 148 1.74 -2.44 4.31
N PHE A 149 1.70 -2.99 3.10
CA PHE A 149 1.79 -2.22 1.86
C PHE A 149 0.65 -2.61 0.93
N THR A 150 -0.18 -1.63 0.61
CA THR A 150 -1.23 -1.71 -0.38
C THR A 150 -0.91 -0.73 -1.50
N ALA A 151 -0.93 -1.21 -2.74
CA ALA A 151 -0.74 -0.34 -3.89
C ALA A 151 -1.70 -0.70 -5.02
N CYS A 152 -2.12 0.32 -5.77
CA CYS A 152 -2.92 0.14 -6.98
C CYS A 152 -2.33 0.92 -8.16
N TYR A 153 -2.61 0.45 -9.38
CA TYR A 153 -2.24 1.10 -10.64
C TYR A 153 -0.73 1.34 -10.82
N GLY A 154 0.11 0.51 -10.21
CA GLY A 154 1.56 0.61 -10.33
C GLY A 154 2.08 -0.02 -11.61
N LYS A 155 3.07 0.63 -12.24
CA LYS A 155 3.80 0.08 -13.40
C LYS A 155 4.98 -0.81 -12.98
N PHE A 156 5.38 -0.76 -11.72
CA PHE A 156 6.48 -1.54 -11.14
C PHE A 156 6.25 -1.74 -9.63
N LEU A 157 6.88 -2.78 -9.07
CA LEU A 157 6.89 -3.03 -7.63
C LEU A 157 8.19 -2.48 -7.00
N PRO A 158 8.14 -1.50 -6.08
CA PRO A 158 9.34 -1.05 -5.39
C PRO A 158 9.95 -2.18 -4.53
N PRO A 159 11.26 -2.12 -4.21
CA PRO A 159 11.89 -3.07 -3.30
C PRO A 159 11.13 -3.17 -1.98
N LEU A 160 10.71 -4.38 -1.63
CA LEU A 160 9.90 -4.63 -0.44
C LEU A 160 10.78 -4.78 0.81
N PRO A 161 10.37 -4.21 1.95
CA PRO A 161 11.12 -4.37 3.20
C PRO A 161 10.98 -5.82 3.72
N PRO A 162 12.02 -6.38 4.37
CA PRO A 162 12.04 -7.79 4.77
C PRO A 162 11.04 -8.14 5.89
N HIS A 163 10.53 -7.13 6.61
CA HIS A 163 9.59 -7.28 7.71
C HIS A 163 8.12 -7.16 7.29
N LEU A 164 7.85 -6.93 6.01
CA LEU A 164 6.49 -6.77 5.51
C LEU A 164 5.66 -8.02 5.79
N SER A 165 4.52 -7.83 6.43
CA SER A 165 3.61 -8.89 6.84
C SER A 165 2.38 -9.01 5.94
N SER A 166 2.00 -7.92 5.27
CA SER A 166 0.85 -7.87 4.36
C SER A 166 1.22 -7.09 3.10
N LEU A 167 0.94 -7.69 1.94
CA LEU A 167 1.10 -7.09 0.63
C LEU A 167 -0.21 -7.22 -0.15
N SER A 168 -0.74 -6.11 -0.64
CA SER A 168 -1.91 -6.07 -1.51
C SER A 168 -1.59 -5.26 -2.76
N LEU A 169 -1.71 -5.87 -3.94
CA LEU A 169 -1.42 -5.24 -5.23
C LEU A 169 -2.64 -5.34 -6.14
N GLN A 170 -3.01 -4.20 -6.72
CA GLN A 170 -4.16 -4.10 -7.63
C GLN A 170 -3.78 -3.43 -8.95
N ASN A 171 -4.18 -4.00 -10.09
CA ASN A 171 -3.97 -3.42 -11.42
C ASN A 171 -2.50 -3.17 -11.75
N PHE A 172 -1.63 -4.15 -11.52
CA PHE A 172 -0.23 -4.12 -11.97
C PHE A 172 -0.11 -4.91 -13.27
N PRO A 173 0.30 -4.30 -14.39
CA PRO A 173 0.46 -5.01 -15.66
C PRO A 173 1.69 -5.94 -15.64
N GLU A 174 2.70 -5.60 -14.85
CA GLU A 174 3.92 -6.38 -14.68
C GLU A 174 4.39 -6.31 -13.23
N ILE A 175 4.91 -7.43 -12.71
CA ILE A 175 5.52 -7.49 -11.37
C ILE A 175 6.89 -8.14 -11.50
N LEU A 176 7.93 -7.32 -11.47
CA LEU A 176 9.32 -7.76 -11.42
C LEU A 176 9.82 -7.67 -9.98
N CYS A 177 10.06 -8.83 -9.38
CA CYS A 177 10.60 -8.94 -8.03
C CYS A 177 11.53 -10.16 -7.96
N ALA A 178 12.63 -10.04 -7.22
CA ALA A 178 13.57 -11.13 -7.03
C ALA A 178 13.08 -12.14 -5.99
N GLU A 179 12.50 -11.65 -4.87
CA GLU A 179 12.01 -12.45 -3.75
C GLU A 179 10.87 -11.74 -3.02
N LEU A 180 9.86 -12.50 -2.58
CA LEU A 180 8.85 -11.98 -1.64
C LEU A 180 9.42 -12.00 -0.20
N PRO A 181 9.02 -11.06 0.66
CA PRO A 181 9.46 -11.05 2.06
C PRO A 181 9.12 -12.36 2.78
N TYR A 182 10.10 -13.00 3.42
CA TYR A 182 9.91 -14.29 4.08
C TYR A 182 8.94 -14.24 5.29
N LYS A 183 8.68 -13.05 5.84
CA LYS A 183 7.70 -12.82 6.93
C LYS A 183 6.29 -12.50 6.43
N LEU A 184 6.05 -12.55 5.12
CA LEU A 184 4.75 -12.23 4.56
C LEU A 184 3.71 -13.24 5.02
N ASP A 185 2.71 -12.75 5.76
CA ASP A 185 1.59 -13.53 6.27
C ASP A 185 0.40 -13.47 5.31
N LYS A 186 0.22 -12.35 4.61
CA LYS A 186 -0.89 -12.10 3.69
C LYS A 186 -0.40 -11.57 2.34
N LEU A 187 -0.88 -12.20 1.27
CA LEU A 187 -0.72 -11.74 -0.10
C LEU A 187 -2.08 -11.64 -0.77
N ASP A 188 -2.37 -10.46 -1.31
CA ASP A 188 -3.59 -10.17 -2.07
C ASP A 188 -3.23 -9.58 -3.42
N LEU A 189 -3.72 -10.18 -4.49
CA LEU A 189 -3.42 -9.78 -5.87
C LEU A 189 -4.72 -9.68 -6.65
N GLN A 190 -5.02 -8.49 -7.18
CA GLN A 190 -6.18 -8.28 -8.04
C GLN A 190 -5.76 -7.70 -9.39
N ASN A 191 -6.17 -8.35 -10.48
CA ASN A 191 -5.82 -7.94 -11.85
C ASN A 191 -4.30 -7.72 -12.01
N CYS A 192 -3.52 -8.72 -11.56
CA CYS A 192 -2.06 -8.75 -11.61
C CYS A 192 -1.58 -10.03 -12.32
N PRO A 193 -0.37 -10.06 -12.90
CA PRO A 193 0.24 -11.29 -13.34
C PRO A 193 0.56 -12.20 -12.15
N PHE A 194 0.36 -13.52 -12.31
CA PHE A 194 0.71 -14.44 -11.22
C PHE A 194 2.17 -14.89 -11.26
N LEU A 195 2.72 -15.04 -12.46
CA LEU A 195 4.15 -15.29 -12.65
C LEU A 195 4.90 -13.94 -12.62
N PRO A 196 6.07 -13.87 -11.96
CA PRO A 196 6.79 -14.97 -11.32
C PRO A 196 6.35 -15.28 -9.87
N LEU A 197 5.50 -14.44 -9.24
CA LEU A 197 5.17 -14.48 -7.81
C LEU A 197 4.74 -15.84 -7.28
N MET A 198 3.96 -16.60 -8.05
CA MET A 198 3.50 -17.92 -7.63
C MET A 198 4.66 -18.84 -7.27
N LYS A 199 5.82 -18.75 -7.94
CA LYS A 199 6.99 -19.60 -7.64
C LYS A 199 7.78 -19.16 -6.41
N MET A 200 7.36 -18.07 -5.78
CA MET A 200 8.10 -17.35 -4.75
C MET A 200 7.26 -17.15 -3.48
N LEU A 201 6.11 -17.83 -3.38
CA LEU A 201 5.26 -17.75 -2.21
C LEU A 201 6.05 -18.22 -0.97
N PRO A 202 6.12 -17.40 0.10
CA PRO A 202 6.89 -17.76 1.27
C PRO A 202 6.20 -18.90 2.03
N GLU A 203 6.99 -19.83 2.59
CA GLU A 203 6.46 -20.96 3.39
C GLU A 203 5.62 -20.51 4.60
N GLY A 204 5.85 -19.28 5.07
CA GLY A 204 5.13 -18.65 6.18
C GLY A 204 3.72 -18.17 5.85
N LEU A 205 3.34 -18.09 4.57
CA LEU A 205 2.12 -17.43 4.11
C LEU A 205 0.86 -18.08 4.71
N LYS A 206 -0.03 -17.26 5.27
CA LYS A 206 -1.26 -17.69 5.94
C LYS A 206 -2.50 -17.37 5.11
N GLU A 207 -2.48 -16.29 4.35
CA GLU A 207 -3.61 -15.84 3.55
C GLU A 207 -3.16 -15.51 2.12
N LEU A 208 -3.77 -16.18 1.14
CA LEU A 208 -3.56 -15.89 -0.28
C LEU A 208 -4.92 -15.56 -0.90
N SER A 209 -5.04 -14.34 -1.42
CA SER A 209 -6.19 -13.90 -2.20
C SER A 209 -5.72 -13.56 -3.60
N ILE A 210 -6.34 -14.18 -4.59
CA ILE A 210 -6.09 -13.91 -6.00
C ILE A 210 -7.42 -13.65 -6.71
N GLU A 211 -7.50 -12.51 -7.38
CA GLU A 211 -8.69 -12.08 -8.09
C GLU A 211 -8.35 -11.58 -9.49
N LEU A 212 -9.10 -12.01 -10.50
CA LEU A 212 -8.94 -11.57 -11.89
C LEU A 212 -7.48 -11.71 -12.39
N ILE A 213 -6.77 -12.75 -11.95
CA ILE A 213 -5.34 -12.93 -12.22
C ILE A 213 -5.05 -13.19 -13.69
N GLN A 214 -3.99 -12.57 -14.16
CA GLN A 214 -3.44 -12.75 -15.50
C GLN A 214 -2.43 -13.89 -15.48
N THR A 215 -2.76 -14.99 -16.15
CA THR A 215 -1.86 -16.14 -16.32
C THR A 215 -2.22 -16.91 -17.58
N VAL A 216 -1.34 -17.82 -18.00
CA VAL A 216 -1.59 -18.71 -19.13
C VAL A 216 -2.78 -19.64 -18.85
N PRO A 217 -3.66 -19.91 -19.84
CA PRO A 217 -4.78 -20.82 -19.65
C PRO A 217 -4.34 -22.20 -19.18
N GLY A 218 -5.02 -22.73 -18.17
CA GLY A 218 -4.74 -24.05 -17.62
C GLY A 218 -3.63 -24.08 -16.56
N THR A 219 -3.26 -22.93 -16.00
CA THR A 219 -2.28 -22.84 -14.91
C THR A 219 -2.73 -23.67 -13.70
N VAL A 220 -1.83 -24.49 -13.16
CA VAL A 220 -2.06 -25.34 -11.97
C VAL A 220 -1.28 -24.76 -10.78
N ILE A 221 -1.91 -24.77 -9.60
CA ILE A 221 -1.35 -24.15 -8.38
C ILE A 221 -1.16 -25.14 -7.22
N ASP A 222 -1.62 -26.39 -7.36
CA ASP A 222 -1.67 -27.41 -6.32
C ASP A 222 -0.37 -27.56 -5.52
N ASP A 223 0.76 -27.70 -6.24
CA ASP A 223 2.07 -27.96 -5.62
C ASP A 223 2.81 -26.67 -5.22
N ILE A 224 2.15 -25.52 -5.34
CA ILE A 224 2.72 -24.19 -5.12
C ILE A 224 2.15 -23.54 -3.84
N LEU A 225 0.98 -23.99 -3.39
CA LEU A 225 0.33 -23.46 -2.20
C LEU A 225 1.14 -23.85 -0.93
N PRO A 226 1.53 -22.88 -0.08
CA PRO A 226 2.30 -23.17 1.14
C PRO A 226 1.52 -23.99 2.18
N ASP A 227 2.21 -24.88 2.90
CA ASP A 227 1.59 -25.76 3.91
C ASP A 227 0.94 -25.02 5.09
N LYS A 228 1.40 -23.80 5.40
CA LYS A 228 0.88 -22.97 6.51
C LYS A 228 -0.34 -22.14 6.10
N LEU A 229 -0.78 -22.24 4.85
CA LEU A 229 -1.90 -21.48 4.33
C LEU A 229 -3.18 -21.85 5.08
N LYS A 230 -3.90 -20.83 5.58
CA LYS A 230 -5.15 -20.95 6.34
C LYS A 230 -6.35 -20.44 5.55
N LYS A 231 -6.15 -19.46 4.67
CA LYS A 231 -7.19 -18.92 3.81
C LYS A 231 -6.70 -18.82 2.38
N LEU A 232 -7.53 -19.29 1.47
CA LEU A 232 -7.31 -19.21 0.03
C LEU A 232 -8.54 -18.59 -0.62
N SER A 233 -8.36 -17.58 -1.45
CA SER A 233 -9.42 -17.02 -2.28
C SER A 233 -8.98 -17.00 -3.73
N ILE A 234 -9.78 -17.60 -4.61
CA ILE A 234 -9.53 -17.65 -6.05
C ILE A 234 -10.80 -17.15 -6.73
N ASN A 235 -10.79 -15.88 -7.11
CA ASN A 235 -11.98 -15.19 -7.57
C ASN A 235 -11.84 -14.78 -9.03
N PHE A 236 -12.76 -15.19 -9.89
CA PHE A 236 -12.82 -14.79 -11.31
C PHE A 236 -11.49 -15.02 -12.06
N CYS A 237 -10.77 -16.07 -11.68
CA CYS A 237 -9.46 -16.45 -12.24
C CYS A 237 -9.62 -17.59 -13.26
N ASP A 238 -10.34 -17.33 -14.36
CA ASP A 238 -10.78 -18.38 -15.30
C ASP A 238 -9.62 -19.14 -15.99
N ASN A 239 -8.40 -18.58 -16.00
CA ASN A 239 -7.20 -19.21 -16.55
C ASN A 239 -6.49 -20.16 -15.58
N ILE A 240 -6.86 -20.15 -14.29
CA ILE A 240 -6.34 -21.05 -13.27
C ILE A 240 -7.28 -22.25 -13.16
N LYS A 241 -6.72 -23.46 -13.22
CA LYS A 241 -7.48 -24.66 -12.86
C LYS A 241 -7.72 -24.64 -11.36
N LEU A 242 -8.98 -24.82 -10.95
CA LEU A 242 -9.32 -24.93 -9.54
C LEU A 242 -8.49 -26.06 -8.89
N PRO A 243 -7.94 -25.84 -7.69
CA PRO A 243 -6.99 -26.77 -7.09
C PRO A 243 -7.66 -28.10 -6.75
N VAL A 244 -7.01 -29.23 -7.08
CA VAL A 244 -7.50 -30.57 -6.71
C VAL A 244 -6.73 -31.16 -5.52
N LYS A 245 -5.72 -30.44 -5.02
CA LYS A 245 -5.04 -30.67 -3.75
C LYS A 245 -5.00 -29.37 -2.96
N LEU A 246 -5.25 -29.45 -1.67
CA LEU A 246 -5.23 -28.31 -0.76
C LEU A 246 -4.25 -28.55 0.39
N PRO A 247 -3.61 -27.49 0.93
CA PRO A 247 -2.82 -27.58 2.15
C PRO A 247 -3.67 -28.11 3.31
N VAL A 248 -3.10 -29.02 4.11
CA VAL A 248 -3.82 -29.69 5.21
C VAL A 248 -4.29 -28.74 6.32
N ASN A 249 -3.67 -27.56 6.44
CA ASN A 249 -4.01 -26.54 7.44
C ASN A 249 -5.01 -25.50 6.95
N LEU A 250 -5.51 -25.63 5.71
CA LEU A 250 -6.43 -24.67 5.12
C LEU A 250 -7.78 -24.73 5.84
N LYS A 251 -8.23 -23.57 6.33
CA LYS A 251 -9.45 -23.42 7.13
C LYS A 251 -10.60 -22.83 6.34
N SER A 252 -10.31 -22.04 5.32
CA SER A 252 -11.32 -21.39 4.50
C SER A 252 -10.86 -21.29 3.07
N ILE A 253 -11.77 -21.59 2.14
CA ILE A 253 -11.58 -21.41 0.72
C ILE A 253 -12.77 -20.67 0.12
N ASN A 254 -12.50 -19.62 -0.64
CA ASN A 254 -13.49 -18.88 -1.41
C ASN A 254 -13.19 -19.01 -2.89
N LEU A 255 -14.16 -19.48 -3.67
CA LEU A 255 -14.03 -19.72 -5.10
C LEU A 255 -15.14 -19.00 -5.87
N SER A 256 -14.76 -18.18 -6.84
CA SER A 256 -15.71 -17.57 -7.76
C SER A 256 -15.25 -17.70 -9.21
N SER A 257 -16.19 -17.71 -10.15
CA SER A 257 -15.91 -17.93 -11.56
C SER A 257 -16.85 -17.09 -12.43
N ARG A 258 -16.37 -16.61 -13.58
CA ARG A 258 -17.25 -15.87 -14.50
C ARG A 258 -18.19 -16.79 -15.26
N ILE A 259 -17.84 -18.07 -15.36
CA ILE A 259 -18.61 -19.08 -16.07
C ILE A 259 -18.89 -20.28 -15.14
N PRO A 260 -20.00 -21.01 -15.36
CA PRO A 260 -20.27 -22.21 -14.57
C PRO A 260 -19.16 -23.26 -14.74
N ILE A 261 -18.57 -23.70 -13.64
CA ILE A 261 -17.51 -24.73 -13.61
C ILE A 261 -17.76 -25.71 -12.48
N VAL A 262 -17.36 -26.96 -12.65
CA VAL A 262 -17.40 -27.97 -11.59
C VAL A 262 -16.04 -28.00 -10.90
N TRP A 263 -16.03 -27.94 -9.57
CA TRP A 263 -14.81 -28.13 -8.81
C TRP A 263 -14.56 -29.62 -8.58
N GLU A 264 -13.67 -30.20 -9.39
CA GLU A 264 -13.38 -31.64 -9.42
C GLU A 264 -12.38 -32.09 -8.33
N ILE A 265 -12.41 -31.49 -7.14
CA ILE A 265 -11.56 -31.93 -6.02
C ILE A 265 -12.09 -33.24 -5.42
N PRO A 266 -11.26 -34.26 -5.22
CA PRO A 266 -11.65 -35.47 -4.48
C PRO A 266 -12.00 -35.14 -3.03
N THR A 267 -13.04 -35.77 -2.49
CA THR A 267 -13.46 -35.59 -1.08
C THR A 267 -12.38 -35.91 -0.06
N CYS A 268 -11.46 -36.82 -0.38
CA CYS A 268 -10.31 -37.16 0.46
C CYS A 268 -9.22 -36.08 0.50
N ASN A 269 -9.22 -35.14 -0.46
CA ASN A 269 -8.26 -34.02 -0.52
C ASN A 269 -8.80 -32.76 0.15
N LEU A 270 -10.01 -32.79 0.72
CA LEU A 270 -10.56 -31.69 1.52
C LEU A 270 -10.00 -31.75 2.95
N PRO A 271 -9.41 -30.64 3.45
CA PRO A 271 -8.99 -30.52 4.83
C PRO A 271 -10.16 -30.69 5.81
N ALA A 272 -9.85 -31.17 7.02
CA ALA A 272 -10.85 -31.24 8.08
C ALA A 272 -11.28 -29.84 8.53
N HIS A 273 -12.57 -29.66 8.83
CA HIS A 273 -13.13 -28.39 9.31
C HIS A 273 -12.98 -27.19 8.35
N ILE A 274 -12.86 -27.44 7.05
CA ILE A 274 -12.77 -26.38 6.06
C ILE A 274 -14.13 -25.67 5.89
N ASP A 275 -14.10 -24.35 5.78
CA ASP A 275 -15.23 -23.53 5.35
C ASP A 275 -15.12 -23.21 3.85
N ILE A 276 -16.17 -23.55 3.09
CA ILE A 276 -16.20 -23.39 1.63
C ILE A 276 -17.21 -22.30 1.26
N SER A 277 -16.77 -21.26 0.57
CA SER A 277 -17.63 -20.24 -0.02
C SER A 277 -17.54 -20.29 -1.54
N THR A 278 -18.69 -20.21 -2.21
CA THR A 278 -18.78 -20.12 -3.66
C THR A 278 -19.80 -19.08 -4.08
N ASP A 279 -19.64 -18.52 -5.27
CA ASP A 279 -20.58 -17.59 -5.90
C ASP A 279 -21.79 -18.28 -6.59
N GLY A 280 -21.88 -19.61 -6.50
CA GLY A 280 -22.87 -20.43 -7.17
C GLY A 280 -22.57 -20.77 -8.63
N TYR A 281 -21.57 -20.14 -9.26
CA TYR A 281 -21.03 -20.55 -10.56
C TYR A 281 -20.07 -21.71 -10.41
N VAL A 282 -19.31 -21.74 -9.30
CA VAL A 282 -18.51 -22.89 -8.91
C VAL A 282 -19.43 -23.95 -8.29
N LYS A 283 -19.67 -25.03 -9.03
CA LYS A 283 -20.49 -26.16 -8.60
C LYS A 283 -19.67 -27.14 -7.78
N LEU A 284 -20.16 -27.43 -6.59
CA LEU A 284 -19.56 -28.38 -5.66
C LEU A 284 -20.09 -29.79 -5.94
N ASN A 285 -19.27 -30.80 -5.64
CA ASN A 285 -19.74 -32.19 -5.63
C ASN A 285 -20.75 -32.36 -4.47
N PRO A 286 -21.95 -32.91 -4.72
CA PRO A 286 -22.94 -33.17 -3.67
C PRO A 286 -22.43 -34.01 -2.50
N GLU A 287 -21.40 -34.84 -2.70
CA GLU A 287 -20.76 -35.60 -1.63
C GLU A 287 -20.19 -34.71 -0.52
N PHE A 288 -19.89 -33.43 -0.79
CA PHE A 288 -19.38 -32.51 0.23
C PHE A 288 -20.42 -32.27 1.34
N LEU A 289 -21.71 -32.34 1.01
CA LEU A 289 -22.81 -32.18 1.97
C LEU A 289 -22.92 -33.36 2.96
N THR A 290 -22.26 -34.48 2.67
CA THR A 290 -22.23 -35.64 3.57
C THR A 290 -21.21 -35.49 4.70
N ARG A 291 -20.28 -34.53 4.59
CA ARG A 291 -19.25 -34.23 5.59
C ARG A 291 -19.81 -33.23 6.61
N SER A 292 -20.12 -33.71 7.82
CA SER A 292 -20.66 -32.90 8.92
C SER A 292 -19.64 -31.92 9.54
N ASP A 293 -18.35 -32.13 9.28
CA ASP A 293 -17.29 -31.25 9.79
C ASP A 293 -17.02 -30.04 8.89
N ILE A 294 -17.50 -30.04 7.64
CA ILE A 294 -17.32 -28.95 6.67
C ILE A 294 -18.46 -27.94 6.83
N THR A 295 -18.13 -26.66 6.69
CA THR A 295 -19.12 -25.57 6.64
C THR A 295 -19.12 -24.89 5.28
N PHE A 296 -20.24 -24.24 4.94
CA PHE A 296 -20.43 -23.50 3.71
C PHE A 296 -20.81 -22.07 4.06
N SER A 297 -19.90 -21.12 3.80
CA SER A 297 -20.08 -19.70 4.17
C SER A 297 -20.48 -19.53 5.65
N ASN A 298 -19.77 -20.22 6.54
CA ASN A 298 -19.97 -20.29 7.98
C ASN A 298 -21.29 -20.93 8.45
N LYS A 299 -21.98 -21.67 7.56
CA LYS A 299 -23.19 -22.45 7.89
C LYS A 299 -22.92 -23.94 7.75
N PRO A 300 -23.57 -24.81 8.53
CA PRO A 300 -23.47 -26.25 8.32
C PRO A 300 -24.13 -26.67 6.99
N ALA A 301 -23.76 -27.84 6.47
CA ALA A 301 -24.27 -28.38 5.20
C ALA A 301 -25.81 -28.43 5.07
N GLY A 302 -26.53 -28.57 6.19
CA GLY A 302 -28.01 -28.64 6.19
C GLY A 302 -28.71 -27.29 6.02
N ASP A 303 -27.99 -26.18 6.18
CA ASP A 303 -28.53 -24.81 6.16
C ASP A 303 -28.00 -23.98 4.98
N ALA A 304 -27.24 -24.61 4.08
CA ALA A 304 -26.46 -23.99 3.00
C ALA A 304 -27.12 -24.09 1.62
#